data_AF-A0A953WZF6-F1
#
_entry.id   AF-A0A953WZF6-F1
#
_cell.length_a   1.000
_cell.length_b   1.000
_cell.length_c   1.000
_cell.angle_alpha   90.00
_cell.angle_beta   90.00
_cell.angle_gamma   90.00
#
_symmetry.space_group_name_H-M   'P 1'
#
loop_
_entity.id
_entity.type
_entity.pdbx_description
1 polymer ?
#
loop_
_entity_poly.entity_id
_entity_poly.type
_entity_poly.pdbx_seq_one_letter_code
_entity_poly.pdbx_strand_id
1 'polypeptide(L)'
;MAKTALADGALDGKTKRLIALAIGAAKQCDGCIGFHTKALKHMGATDAEVSEALGMVIYMGGGPGLMYAAEAWTAWQALQDD
;
A
#
# COMPACT_ATOMS: atom_id res chain seq x y z
N MET A 1 -14.97 -13.28 -1.67
CA MET A 1 -14.97 -11.83 -1.35
C MET A 1 -13.67 -11.15 -1.78
N ALA A 2 -12.50 -11.47 -1.20
CA ALA A 2 -11.23 -10.82 -1.56
C ALA A 2 -10.84 -10.95 -3.05
N LYS A 3 -10.99 -12.15 -3.64
CA LYS A 3 -10.72 -12.39 -5.07
C LYS A 3 -11.57 -11.52 -6.00
N THR A 4 -12.83 -11.26 -5.63
CA THR A 4 -13.76 -10.43 -6.43
C THR A 4 -13.41 -8.94 -6.29
N ALA A 5 -13.09 -8.47 -5.09
CA ALA A 5 -12.71 -7.07 -4.87
C ALA A 5 -11.46 -6.69 -5.66
N LEU A 6 -10.48 -7.60 -5.73
CA LEU A 6 -9.18 -7.41 -6.38
C LEU A 6 -9.16 -7.79 -7.88
N ALA A 7 -10.24 -8.34 -8.43
CA ALA A 7 -10.30 -8.66 -9.86
C ALA A 7 -10.25 -7.38 -10.70
N ASP A 8 -9.63 -7.44 -11.88
CA ASP A 8 -9.57 -6.30 -12.80
C ASP A 8 -10.96 -5.83 -13.23
N GLY A 9 -11.07 -4.54 -13.52
CA GLY A 9 -12.29 -3.90 -14.02
C GLY A 9 -11.99 -2.46 -14.44
N ALA A 10 -12.87 -1.52 -14.08
CA ALA A 10 -12.61 -0.09 -14.32
C ALA A 10 -11.35 0.43 -13.60
N LEU A 11 -10.94 -0.23 -12.50
CA LEU A 11 -9.64 -0.09 -11.89
C LEU A 11 -8.89 -1.41 -12.06
N ASP A 12 -7.63 -1.33 -12.49
CA ASP A 12 -6.76 -2.49 -12.55
C ASP A 12 -6.35 -3.00 -11.15
N GLY A 13 -5.83 -4.21 -11.10
CA GLY A 13 -5.46 -4.89 -9.86
C GLY A 13 -4.35 -4.17 -9.10
N LYS A 14 -3.42 -3.50 -9.79
CA LYS A 14 -2.34 -2.73 -9.16
C LYS A 14 -2.90 -1.50 -8.44
N THR A 15 -3.76 -0.75 -9.11
CA THR A 15 -4.47 0.41 -8.55
C THR A 15 -5.27 0.01 -7.32
N LYS A 16 -6.03 -1.10 -7.40
CA LYS A 16 -6.77 -1.64 -6.26
C LYS A 16 -5.86 -2.07 -5.12
N ARG A 17 -4.66 -2.56 -5.43
CA ARG A 17 -3.68 -2.96 -4.42
C ARG A 17 -3.03 -1.74 -3.74
N LEU A 18 -2.74 -0.66 -4.48
CA LEU A 18 -2.26 0.60 -3.91
C LEU A 18 -3.30 1.18 -2.93
N ILE A 19 -4.58 1.17 -3.34
CA ILE A 19 -5.70 1.55 -2.46
C ILE A 19 -5.73 0.66 -1.21
N ALA A 20 -5.57 -0.65 -1.36
CA ALA A 20 -5.56 -1.58 -0.23
C ALA A 20 -4.38 -1.34 0.73
N LEU A 21 -3.19 -1.01 0.22
CA LEU A 21 -2.04 -0.61 1.05
C LEU A 21 -2.35 0.68 1.83
N ALA A 22 -2.86 1.71 1.15
CA ALA A 22 -3.22 2.97 1.79
C ALA A 22 -4.28 2.78 2.89
N ILE A 23 -5.30 1.94 2.65
CA ILE A 23 -6.30 1.58 3.66
C ILE A 23 -5.65 0.80 4.81
N GLY A 24 -4.76 -0.15 4.53
CA GLY A 24 -4.03 -0.90 5.56
C GLY A 24 -3.24 0.01 6.50
N ALA A 25 -2.52 0.98 5.93
CA ALA A 25 -1.78 1.99 6.70
C ALA A 25 -2.73 2.92 7.47
N ALA A 26 -3.80 3.44 6.83
CA ALA A 26 -4.80 4.28 7.50
C ALA A 26 -5.55 3.54 8.62
N LYS A 27 -5.66 2.21 8.54
CA LYS A 27 -6.24 1.33 9.56
C LYS A 27 -5.21 0.77 10.54
N GLN A 28 -3.95 1.20 10.44
CA GLN A 28 -2.92 0.83 11.42
C GLN A 28 -2.74 -0.69 11.53
N CYS A 29 -2.80 -1.37 10.38
CA CYS A 29 -2.78 -2.83 10.30
C CYS A 29 -1.46 -3.33 9.70
N ASP A 30 -0.51 -3.69 10.56
CA ASP A 30 0.84 -4.13 10.15
C ASP A 30 0.80 -5.35 9.21
N GLY A 31 -0.07 -6.31 9.51
CA GLY A 31 -0.26 -7.49 8.66
C GLY A 31 -0.81 -7.14 7.28
N CYS A 32 -1.68 -6.12 7.19
CA CYS A 32 -2.23 -5.63 5.93
C CYS A 32 -1.14 -4.90 5.12
N ILE A 33 -0.33 -4.08 5.79
CA ILE A 33 0.81 -3.37 5.20
C ILE A 33 1.76 -4.39 4.54
N GLY A 34 2.27 -5.35 5.31
CA GLY A 34 3.23 -6.34 4.79
C GLY A 34 2.66 -7.22 3.68
N PHE A 35 1.38 -7.61 3.76
CA PHE A 35 0.74 -8.41 2.72
C PHE A 35 0.58 -7.61 1.41
N HIS A 36 0.17 -6.34 1.50
CA HIS A 36 -0.07 -5.52 0.31
C HIS A 36 1.21 -4.99 -0.32
N THR A 37 2.25 -4.65 0.46
CA THR A 37 3.57 -4.27 -0.10
C THR A 37 4.18 -5.42 -0.89
N LYS A 38 4.16 -6.65 -0.36
CA LYS A 38 4.66 -7.84 -1.08
C LYS A 38 3.89 -8.10 -2.38
N ALA A 39 2.57 -7.98 -2.34
CA ALA A 39 1.75 -8.12 -3.54
C ALA A 39 2.06 -7.03 -4.59
N LEU A 40 2.33 -5.80 -4.16
CA LEU A 40 2.73 -4.70 -5.05
C LEU A 40 4.08 -4.95 -5.70
N LYS A 41 5.07 -5.50 -4.98
CA LYS A 41 6.39 -5.87 -5.57
C LYS A 41 6.18 -6.87 -6.71
N HIS A 42 5.39 -7.91 -6.47
CA HIS A 42 5.08 -8.91 -7.52
C HIS A 42 4.28 -8.34 -8.70
N MET A 43 3.54 -7.26 -8.50
CA MET A 43 2.79 -6.55 -9.56
C MET A 43 3.63 -5.49 -10.28
N GLY A 44 4.92 -5.34 -9.95
CA GLY A 44 5.80 -4.35 -10.57
C GLY A 44 5.42 -2.91 -10.24
N ALA A 45 4.86 -2.67 -9.04
CA ALA A 45 4.63 -1.30 -8.59
C ALA A 45 5.97 -0.55 -8.42
N THR A 46 5.94 0.75 -8.67
CA THR A 46 7.13 1.61 -8.54
C THR A 46 7.14 2.35 -7.20
N ASP A 47 8.32 2.81 -6.79
CA ASP A 47 8.49 3.68 -5.62
C ASP A 47 7.64 4.95 -5.72
N ALA A 48 7.48 5.51 -6.92
CA ALA A 48 6.61 6.66 -7.18
C ALA A 48 5.14 6.31 -6.87
N GLU A 49 4.63 5.19 -7.38
CA GLU A 49 3.25 4.77 -7.14
C GLU A 49 2.96 4.52 -5.65
N VAL A 50 3.90 3.87 -4.96
CA VAL A 50 3.76 3.57 -3.52
C VAL A 50 3.85 4.86 -2.69
N SER A 51 4.83 5.73 -2.97
CA SER A 51 4.99 6.99 -2.24
C SER A 51 3.81 7.94 -2.43
N GLU A 52 3.23 8.03 -3.64
CA GLU A 52 2.01 8.81 -3.88
C GLU A 52 0.81 8.27 -3.08
N ALA A 53 0.63 6.95 -3.03
CA ALA A 53 -0.43 6.33 -2.24
C ALA A 53 -0.25 6.58 -0.73
N LEU A 54 0.98 6.50 -0.22
CA LEU A 54 1.29 6.80 1.19
C LEU A 54 1.18 8.29 1.50
N GLY A 55 1.48 9.17 0.54
CA GLY A 55 1.22 10.61 0.64
C GLY A 55 -0.25 10.91 0.96
N MET A 56 -1.18 10.16 0.37
CA MET A 56 -2.61 10.26 0.69
C MET A 56 -2.92 9.85 2.14
N VAL A 57 -2.23 8.85 2.67
CA VAL A 57 -2.37 8.44 4.08
C VAL A 57 -1.90 9.55 5.02
N ILE A 58 -0.80 10.21 4.69
CA ILE A 58 -0.27 11.35 5.46
C ILE A 58 -1.25 12.52 5.40
N TYR A 59 -1.70 12.90 4.21
CA TYR A 59 -2.62 14.02 4.00
C TYR A 59 -3.93 13.84 4.79
N MET A 60 -4.53 12.65 4.73
CA MET A 60 -5.82 12.37 5.38
C MET A 60 -5.70 11.97 6.86
N GLY A 61 -4.53 11.48 7.29
CA GLY A 61 -4.31 10.91 8.62
C GLY A 61 -3.44 11.77 9.55
N GLY A 62 -2.82 12.85 9.05
CA GLY A 62 -1.95 13.72 9.85
C GLY A 62 -0.79 12.98 10.50
N GLY A 63 -0.48 13.32 11.76
CA GLY A 63 0.63 12.71 12.51
C GLY A 63 0.57 11.18 12.62
N PRO A 64 -0.57 10.58 13.05
CA PRO A 64 -0.71 9.11 13.06
C PRO A 64 -0.58 8.50 11.66
N GLY A 65 -1.14 9.15 10.63
CA GLY A 65 -0.99 8.73 9.24
C GLY A 65 0.47 8.68 8.80
N LEU A 66 1.29 9.65 9.22
CA LEU A 66 2.72 9.68 8.94
C LEU A 66 3.47 8.48 9.53
N MET A 67 3.15 8.07 10.75
CA MET A 67 3.85 6.93 11.38
C MET A 67 3.60 5.63 10.62
N TYR A 68 2.35 5.34 10.30
CA TYR A 68 2.01 4.12 9.57
C TYR A 68 2.37 4.19 8.09
N ALA A 69 2.43 5.39 7.50
CA ALA A 69 3.02 5.58 6.17
C ALA A 69 4.53 5.28 6.18
N ALA A 70 5.26 5.70 7.21
CA ALA A 70 6.68 5.40 7.36
C ALA A 70 6.95 3.90 7.56
N GLU A 71 6.11 3.22 8.33
CA GLU A 71 6.16 1.76 8.47
C GLU A 71 5.89 1.05 7.15
N ALA A 72 4.86 1.48 6.41
CA ALA A 72 4.56 0.94 5.09
C ALA A 72 5.67 1.19 4.08
N TRP A 73 6.30 2.37 4.11
CA TRP A 73 7.46 2.68 3.30
C TRP A 73 8.66 1.81 3.65
N THR A 74 8.93 1.60 4.94
CA THR A 74 10.01 0.73 5.41
C THR A 74 9.78 -0.71 4.95
N ALA A 75 8.55 -1.21 5.08
CA ALA A 75 8.17 -2.54 4.60
C ALA A 75 8.27 -2.68 3.07
N TRP A 76 8.01 -1.61 2.32
CA TRP A 76 8.21 -1.57 0.88
C TRP A 76 9.70 -1.64 0.50
N GLN A 77 10.53 -0.76 1.09
CA GLN A 77 11.96 -0.69 0.80
C GLN A 77 12.71 -1.96 1.18
N ALA A 78 12.34 -2.60 2.31
CA ALA A 78 12.95 -3.86 2.73
C ALA A 78 12.79 -4.98 1.69
N LEU A 79 11.78 -4.88 0.82
CA LEU A 79 11.61 -5.81 -0.28
C LEU A 79 12.47 -5.45 -1.50
N GLN A 80 13.03 -4.25 -1.64
CA GLN A 80 13.82 -3.88 -2.83
C GLN A 80 15.27 -4.35 -2.75
N ASP A 81 15.74 -4.72 -1.56
CA ASP A 81 17.10 -5.23 -1.31
C ASP A 81 17.24 -6.75 -1.58
N ASP A 82 16.16 -7.43 -2.00
CA ASP A 82 16.07 -8.84 -2.40
C ASP A 82 16.00 -9.02 -3.93
#